data_AF-A0A915MLF3-F1
#
_entry.id   AF-A0A915MLF3-F1
#
_cell.length_a   1.000
_cell.length_b   1.000
_cell.length_c   1.000
_cell.angle_alpha   90.00
_cell.angle_beta   90.00
_cell.angle_gamma   90.00
#
_symmetry.space_group_name_H-M   'P 1'
#
loop_
_entity.id
_entity.type
_entity.pdbx_description
1 polymer ?
#
loop_
_entity_poly.entity_id
_entity_poly.type
_entity_poly.pdbx_seq_one_letter_code
_entity_poly.pdbx_strand_id
1 'polypeptide(L)' 'MILLSPFCGRPQCETLIKEQSTREEQGEQAGTSLMGAKTLCIPLDQPRDVPLPEKCIQPECTEKAKFFALFGRSY' A
#
# COMPACT_ATOMS: atom_id res chain seq x y z
N MET A 1 -0.16 -0.99 -11.90
CA MET A 1 -0.78 -2.09 -11.13
C MET A 1 -1.38 -1.53 -9.86
N ILE A 2 -2.58 -1.97 -9.49
CA ILE A 2 -3.26 -1.60 -8.24
C ILE A 2 -3.48 -2.85 -7.39
N LEU A 3 -3.50 -2.68 -6.08
CA LEU A 3 -3.63 -3.76 -5.09
C LEU A 3 -4.62 -3.33 -4.01
N LEU A 4 -5.63 -4.17 -3.72
CA LEU A 4 -6.51 -3.98 -2.57
C LEU A 4 -5.95 -4.77 -1.39
N SER A 5 -5.72 -4.12 -0.26
CA SER A 5 -5.10 -4.79 0.90
C SER A 5 -5.48 -4.19 2.25
N PRO A 6 -5.44 -4.99 3.33
CA PRO A 6 -5.78 -4.53 4.67
C PRO A 6 -4.83 -3.45 5.16
N PHE A 7 -5.37 -2.36 5.68
CA PHE A 7 -4.60 -1.21 6.11
C PHE A 7 -5.08 -0.66 7.46
N CYS A 8 -4.13 -0.21 8.29
CA CYS A 8 -4.41 0.35 9.62
C CYS A 8 -4.80 1.84 9.60
N GLY A 9 -4.61 2.53 8.47
CA GLY A 9 -4.92 3.95 8.31
C GLY A 9 -3.88 4.93 8.86
N ARG A 10 -2.71 4.44 9.30
CA ARG A 10 -1.66 5.29 9.87
C ARG A 10 -0.73 5.83 8.78
N PRO A 11 -0.40 7.13 8.77
CA PRO A 11 0.49 7.74 7.77
C PRO A 11 1.90 7.12 7.80
N GLN A 12 2.37 6.68 8.97
CA GLN A 12 3.65 5.98 9.10
C GLN A 12 3.72 4.72 8.23
N CYS A 13 2.63 3.95 8.16
CA CYS A 13 2.58 2.76 7.33
C CYS A 13 2.52 3.14 5.84
N GLU A 14 1.91 4.26 5.46
CA GLU A 14 1.94 4.72 4.06
C GLU A 14 3.36 5.06 3.61
N THR A 15 4.12 5.77 4.44
CA THR A 15 5.51 6.11 4.17
C THR A 15 6.35 4.85 4.00
N LEU A 16 6.24 3.91 4.95
CA LEU A 16 6.99 2.65 4.89
C LEU A 16 6.61 1.81 3.66
N ILE A 17 5.31 1.69 3.34
CA ILE A 17 4.86 0.96 2.14
C ILE A 17 5.42 1.61 0.89
N LYS A 18 5.42 2.94 0.80
CA LYS A 18 6.00 3.67 -0.33
C LYS A 18 7.50 3.39 -0.46
N GLU A 19 8.25 3.50 0.63
CA GLU A 19 9.70 3.24 0.64
C GLU A 19 10.02 1.80 0.25
N GLN A 20 9.36 0.82 0.88
CA GLN A 20 9.60 -0.61 0.65
C GLN A 20 9.15 -1.09 -0.74
N SER A 21 8.16 -0.43 -1.34
CA SER A 21 7.66 -0.77 -2.69
C SER A 21 8.32 0.02 -3.82
N THR A 22 9.23 0.93 -3.48
CA THR A 22 10.10 1.60 -4.44
C THR A 22 11.11 0.58 -4.93
N ARG A 23 11.07 0.28 -6.24
CA ARG A 23 12.10 -0.56 -6.87
C ARG A 23 13.07 0.37 -7.57
N GLU A 24 14.35 0.24 -7.24
CA GLU A 24 15.43 0.82 -8.05
C GLU A 24 15.57 -0.02 -9.31
N GLU A 25 15.31 0.55 -10.48
CA GLU A 25 15.64 -0.12 -11.74
C GLU A 25 17.14 0.01 -12.00
N GLN A 26 17.89 -1.07 -11.83
CA GLN A 26 19.27 -1.18 -12.33
C GLN A 26 19.21 -1.46 -13.84
N GLY A 27 19.13 -0.41 -14.65
CA GLY A 27 19.13 -0.50 -16.11
C GLY A 27 19.24 0.87 -16.78
N GLU A 28 19.69 0.89 -18.05
CA GLU A 28 20.11 2.05 -18.89
C GLU A 28 19.12 3.22 -19.08
N GLN A 29 17.98 3.23 -18.37
CA GLN A 29 17.09 4.39 -18.22
C GLN A 29 17.21 4.97 -16.80
N ALA A 30 18.44 5.30 -16.41
CA ALA A 30 18.75 5.97 -15.15
C ALA A 30 18.11 7.37 -15.15
N GLY A 31 16.93 7.50 -14.55
CA GLY A 31 16.29 8.81 -14.40
C GLY A 31 14.86 8.80 -13.88
N THR A 32 14.12 7.70 -14.01
CA THR A 32 12.76 7.61 -13.48
C THR A 32 12.73 6.66 -12.28
N SER A 33 12.95 7.20 -11.07
CA SER A 33 12.60 6.46 -9.87
C SER A 33 11.11 6.11 -9.96
N LEU A 34 10.80 4.81 -10.06
CA LEU A 34 9.41 4.36 -10.05
C LEU A 34 8.86 4.65 -8.66
N MET A 35 8.09 5.74 -8.56
CA MET A 35 7.44 6.18 -7.33
C MET A 35 6.78 4.98 -6.63
N GLY A 36 7.18 4.74 -5.38
CA GLY A 36 6.60 3.69 -4.55
C GLY A 36 5.07 3.74 -4.53
N ALA A 37 4.46 2.57 -4.30
CA ALA A 37 3.01 2.49 -4.21
C ALA A 37 2.51 3.36 -3.05
N LYS A 38 1.55 4.23 -3.35
CA LYS A 38 0.86 5.07 -2.37
C LYS A 38 -0.56 4.57 -2.17
N THR A 39 -1.17 4.96 -1.05
CA THR A 39 -2.62 4.82 -0.86
C THR A 39 -3.33 5.71 -1.88
N LEU A 40 -4.19 5.10 -2.71
CA LEU A 40 -5.00 5.81 -3.69
C LEU A 40 -6.31 6.27 -3.07
N CYS A 41 -7.03 5.34 -2.44
CA CYS A 41 -8.25 5.63 -1.70
C CYS A 41 -8.65 4.45 -0.79
N ILE A 42 -9.61 4.71 0.08
CA ILE A 42 -10.34 3.69 0.83
C ILE A 42 -11.71 3.55 0.15
N PRO A 43 -12.01 2.42 -0.51
CA PRO A 43 -13.32 2.22 -1.13
C PRO A 43 -14.46 2.36 -0.11
N LEU A 44 -15.52 3.08 -0.48
CA LEU A 44 -16.71 3.21 0.37
C LEU A 44 -17.45 1.88 0.53
N ASP A 45 -17.52 1.08 -0.54
CA ASP A 45 -18.05 -0.28 -0.50
C ASP A 45 -16.89 -1.27 -0.30
N GLN A 46 -16.77 -1.76 0.92
CA GLN A 46 -15.74 -2.71 1.32
C GLN A 46 -16.18 -4.15 0.98
N PRO A 47 -15.25 -5.06 0.67
CA PRO A 47 -15.58 -6.46 0.45
C PRO A 47 -16.35 -7.04 1.65
N ARG A 48 -17.57 -7.55 1.41
CA ARG A 48 -18.43 -8.12 2.46
C ARG A 48 -18.19 -9.62 2.64
N ASP A 49 -17.81 -10.28 1.55
CA ASP A 49 -17.58 -11.73 1.52
C ASP A 49 -16.19 -12.12 2.04
N VAL A 50 -15.31 -11.13 2.26
CA VAL A 50 -13.95 -11.33 2.76
C VAL A 50 -13.81 -10.63 4.10
N PRO A 51 -13.58 -11.37 5.20
CA PRO A 51 -13.35 -10.74 6.50
C PRO A 51 -12.06 -9.92 6.46
N LEU A 52 -12.08 -8.75 7.08
CA LEU A 52 -10.89 -7.91 7.21
C LEU A 52 -9.84 -8.63 8.05
N PRO A 53 -8.63 -8.91 7.51
CA PRO A 53 -7.54 -9.49 8.28
C PRO A 53 -7.16 -8.62 9.49
N GLU A 54 -6.77 -9.22 10.61
CA GLU A 54 -6.37 -8.43 11.77
C GLU A 54 -5.07 -7.65 11.53
N LYS A 55 -4.16 -8.12 10.67
CA LYS A 55 -2.86 -7.47 10.46
C LYS A 55 -2.91 -6.48 9.30
N CYS A 56 -2.25 -5.34 9.47
CA CYS A 56 -1.95 -4.40 8.40
C CYS A 56 -1.04 -5.04 7.34
N ILE A 57 -1.13 -4.60 6.08
CA ILE A 57 -0.24 -5.04 5.00
C ILE A 57 1.24 -4.76 5.32
N GLN A 58 1.54 -3.70 6.09
CA GLN A 58 2.92 -3.42 6.51
C GLN A 58 3.38 -4.46 7.53
N PRO A 59 4.40 -5.30 7.24
CA PRO A 59 4.73 -6.47 8.07
C PRO A 59 5.15 -6.13 9.51
N GLU A 60 5.80 -4.98 9.70
CA GLU A 60 6.27 -4.50 11.00
C GLU A 60 5.20 -3.72 11.78
N CYS A 61 4.01 -3.55 11.22
CA CYS A 61 2.91 -2.86 11.89
C CYS A 61 2.23 -3.81 12.89
N THR A 62 2.17 -3.41 14.15
CA THR A 62 1.49 -4.14 15.23
C THR A 62 0.02 -3.77 15.39
N GLU A 63 -0.46 -2.74 14.69
CA GLU A 63 -1.86 -2.29 14.78
C GLU A 63 -2.78 -3.14 13.93
N LYS A 64 -4.04 -3.21 14.37
CA LYS A 64 -5.07 -3.90 13.61
C LYS A 64 -5.41 -3.17 12.30
N ALA A 65 -5.63 -3.92 11.23
CA ALA A 65 -6.22 -3.33 10.03
C ALA A 65 -7.64 -2.85 10.33
N LYS A 66 -8.01 -1.70 9.75
CA LYS A 66 -9.31 -1.06 9.96
C LYS A 66 -10.20 -1.12 8.73
N PHE A 67 -9.60 -1.21 7.54
CA PHE A 67 -10.29 -1.25 6.25
C PHE A 67 -9.35 -1.81 5.18
N PHE A 68 -9.91 -2.20 4.04
CA PHE A 68 -9.15 -2.40 2.82
C PHE A 68 -8.88 -1.06 2.14
N ALA A 69 -7.63 -0.82 1.77
CA ALA A 69 -7.21 0.34 1.01
C ALA A 69 -6.65 -0.08 -0.35
N LEU A 70 -6.85 0.76 -1.35
CA LEU A 70 -6.26 0.58 -2.68
C LEU A 70 -4.87 1.22 -2.68
N PHE A 71 -3.85 0.42 -3.02
CA PHE A 71 -2.49 0.85 -3.20
C PHE A 71 -2.11 0.79 -4.68
N GLY A 72 -1.32 1.75 -5.14
CA GLY A 72 -0.81 1.74 -6.50
C GLY A 72 0.21 2.83 -6.74
N ARG A 73 0.91 2.72 -7.87
CA ARG A 73 1.82 3.76 -8.35
C ARG A 73 1.01 4.78 -9.13
N SER A 74 0.98 6.03 -8.69
CA SER A 74 0.41 7.12 -9.49
C SER A 74 1.50 7.71 -10.36
N TYR A 75 1.21 7.87 -11.65
CA TYR A 75 1.96 8.77 -12.52
C TYR A 75 1.54 10.22 -12.28
#